data_AF-A0A9D7UFP4-F1
#
_entry.id   AF-A0A9D7UFP4-F1
#
_cell.length_a   1.000
_cell.length_b   1.000
_cell.length_c   1.000
_cell.angle_alpha   90.00
_cell.angle_beta   90.00
_cell.angle_gamma   90.00
#
_symmetry.space_group_name_H-M   'P 1'
#
loop_
_entity.id
_entity.type
_entity.pdbx_description
1 polymer ?
#
loop_
_entity_poly.entity_id
_entity_poly.type
_entity_poly.pdbx_seq_one_letter_code
_entity_poly.pdbx_strand_id
1 'polypeptide(L)'
;MKLLERIFGPLFDTSGFTPRWSCGDWSTLMGWLHIGSDVAIFGAYMAIPASLAVVIRRRRDLPLRPIFWLFVAFILFCGLTHLVEAVLFYQPVYRFSAMMKVATALVSWATVAALAGALPEAIALPGIRAQNRQLTAEIARRAEAEAALEAARTELELRTSHLTLRERRVTDALSAASVGAVRWEIDSGRVLWEIGVLSALRRMELEAHDMDDWGAVMAPGDALAFRIAATEAASAGKTLYTTVSFQVGRRSQPAMLAGRADPEVAGQARTMTGMVRLIVD
;
A
#
# COMPACT_ATOMS: atom_id res chain seq x y z
N MET A 1 -46.10 -28.77 -31.08
CA MET A 1 -46.08 -28.68 -32.56
C MET A 1 -47.29 -27.89 -33.10
N LYS A 2 -48.54 -28.36 -32.90
CA LYS A 2 -49.76 -27.72 -33.45
C LYS A 2 -50.01 -26.25 -33.03
N LEU A 3 -49.54 -25.82 -31.85
CA LEU A 3 -49.69 -24.44 -31.38
C LEU A 3 -48.73 -23.47 -32.09
N LEU A 4 -47.49 -23.92 -32.36
CA LEU A 4 -46.49 -23.15 -33.11
C LEU A 4 -46.92 -23.03 -34.58
N GLU A 5 -47.40 -24.12 -35.20
CA GLU A 5 -47.93 -24.08 -36.58
C GLU A 5 -49.11 -23.11 -36.74
N ARG A 6 -49.97 -22.99 -35.72
CA ARG A 6 -51.13 -22.09 -35.75
C ARG A 6 -50.77 -20.61 -35.59
N ILE A 7 -49.67 -20.30 -34.91
CA ILE A 7 -49.16 -18.94 -34.70
C ILE A 7 -48.24 -18.51 -35.85
N PHE A 8 -47.34 -19.41 -36.29
CA PHE A 8 -46.31 -19.11 -37.30
C PHE A 8 -46.75 -19.41 -38.74
N GLY A 9 -47.70 -20.33 -38.95
CA GLY A 9 -48.21 -20.66 -40.28
C GLY A 9 -48.73 -19.44 -41.06
N PRO A 10 -49.56 -18.56 -40.47
CA PRO A 10 -50.05 -17.35 -41.13
C PRO A 10 -48.97 -16.30 -41.46
N LEU A 11 -47.77 -16.39 -40.88
CA LEU A 11 -46.66 -15.45 -41.13
C LEU A 11 -45.89 -15.77 -42.42
N PHE A 12 -45.81 -17.05 -42.77
CA PHE A 12 -45.19 -17.51 -44.02
C PHE A 12 -46.20 -17.70 -45.15
N ASP A 13 -47.48 -17.44 -44.89
CA ASP A 13 -48.53 -17.44 -45.91
C ASP A 13 -48.29 -16.33 -46.94
N THR A 14 -48.17 -16.75 -48.20
CA THR A 14 -47.92 -15.91 -49.37
C THR A 14 -49.21 -15.54 -50.11
N SER A 15 -50.36 -16.05 -49.67
CA SER A 15 -51.65 -15.78 -50.31
C SER A 15 -51.94 -14.28 -50.39
N GLY A 16 -52.39 -13.81 -51.56
CA GLY A 16 -52.70 -12.40 -51.81
C GLY A 16 -51.49 -11.50 -52.09
N PHE A 17 -50.27 -12.05 -52.17
CA PHE A 17 -49.06 -11.30 -52.49
C PHE A 17 -48.29 -11.90 -53.67
N THR A 18 -47.61 -11.05 -54.44
CA THR A 18 -46.76 -11.45 -55.58
C THR A 18 -45.27 -11.35 -55.22
N PRO A 19 -44.43 -12.30 -55.68
CA PRO A 19 -42.98 -12.17 -55.55
C PRO A 19 -42.49 -10.85 -56.12
N ARG A 20 -41.51 -10.21 -55.48
CA ARG A 20 -41.02 -8.89 -55.90
C ARG A 20 -40.46 -8.91 -57.33
N TRP A 21 -39.86 -10.03 -57.76
CA TRP A 21 -39.38 -10.20 -59.14
C TRP A 21 -40.51 -10.14 -60.18
N SER A 22 -41.70 -10.58 -59.81
CA SER A 22 -42.91 -10.55 -60.66
C SER A 22 -43.75 -9.28 -60.44
N CYS A 23 -43.34 -8.41 -59.52
CA CYS A 23 -44.03 -7.19 -59.14
C CYS A 23 -43.16 -5.98 -59.45
N GLY A 24 -43.00 -5.67 -60.75
CA GLY A 24 -42.23 -4.54 -61.27
C GLY A 24 -41.54 -4.88 -62.60
N ASP A 25 -41.06 -3.86 -63.31
CA ASP A 25 -40.26 -4.01 -64.55
C ASP A 25 -38.76 -4.03 -64.21
N TRP A 26 -38.34 -5.07 -63.49
CA TRP A 26 -36.95 -5.22 -63.05
C TRP A 26 -36.07 -5.70 -64.20
N SER A 27 -35.03 -4.93 -64.55
CA SER A 27 -33.96 -5.48 -65.38
C SER A 27 -33.20 -6.55 -64.61
N THR A 28 -32.66 -7.54 -65.32
CA THR A 28 -31.86 -8.64 -64.73
C THR A 28 -30.76 -8.11 -63.82
N LEU A 29 -30.06 -7.05 -64.26
CA LEU A 29 -29.00 -6.43 -63.48
C LEU A 29 -29.55 -5.78 -62.20
N MET A 30 -30.64 -5.02 -62.28
CA MET A 30 -31.19 -4.30 -61.13
C MET A 30 -31.68 -5.27 -60.03
N GLY A 31 -32.40 -6.33 -60.42
CA GLY A 31 -32.86 -7.34 -59.46
C GLY A 31 -31.71 -8.07 -58.77
N TRP A 32 -30.69 -8.50 -59.54
CA TRP A 32 -29.51 -9.14 -58.96
C TRP A 32 -28.67 -8.21 -58.09
N LEU A 33 -28.61 -6.91 -58.42
CA LEU A 33 -27.95 -5.91 -57.56
C LEU A 33 -28.63 -5.81 -56.21
N HIS A 34 -29.96 -5.78 -56.14
CA HIS A 34 -30.69 -5.78 -54.88
C HIS A 34 -30.44 -7.06 -54.07
N ILE A 35 -30.65 -8.23 -54.67
CA ILE A 35 -30.46 -9.52 -54.00
C ILE A 35 -29.01 -9.67 -53.51
N GLY A 36 -28.04 -9.40 -54.39
CA GLY A 36 -26.62 -9.50 -54.07
C GLY A 36 -26.21 -8.55 -52.95
N SER A 37 -26.71 -7.31 -52.98
CA SER A 37 -26.45 -6.32 -51.92
C SER A 37 -27.05 -6.75 -50.58
N ASP A 38 -28.30 -7.20 -50.56
CA ASP A 38 -28.98 -7.65 -49.34
C ASP A 38 -28.28 -8.87 -48.72
N VAL A 39 -27.86 -9.84 -49.54
CA VAL A 39 -27.09 -11.01 -49.07
C VAL A 39 -25.72 -10.60 -48.54
N ALA A 40 -25.02 -9.68 -49.23
CA ALA A 40 -23.72 -9.18 -48.77
C ALA A 40 -23.84 -8.42 -47.44
N ILE A 41 -24.85 -7.56 -47.31
CA ILE A 41 -25.14 -6.82 -46.07
C ILE A 41 -25.49 -7.79 -44.94
N PHE A 42 -26.35 -8.79 -45.19
CA PHE A 42 -26.65 -9.83 -44.21
C PHE A 42 -25.37 -10.52 -43.73
N GLY A 43 -24.49 -10.94 -44.64
CA GLY A 43 -23.21 -11.57 -44.29
C GLY A 43 -22.34 -10.67 -43.40
N ALA A 44 -22.20 -9.40 -43.76
CA ALA A 44 -21.47 -8.42 -42.96
C ALA A 44 -22.12 -8.23 -41.57
N TYR A 45 -23.44 -8.17 -41.51
CA TYR A 45 -24.22 -7.95 -40.28
C TYR A 45 -24.33 -9.21 -39.42
N MET A 46 -23.89 -10.37 -39.89
CA MET A 46 -23.63 -11.54 -39.03
C MET A 46 -22.18 -11.54 -38.53
N ALA A 47 -21.22 -11.17 -39.39
CA ALA A 47 -19.79 -11.20 -39.06
C ALA A 47 -19.38 -10.13 -38.02
N ILE A 48 -19.87 -8.89 -38.16
CA ILE A 48 -19.57 -7.78 -37.23
C ILE A 48 -20.02 -8.12 -35.80
N PRO A 49 -21.30 -8.45 -35.52
CA PRO A 49 -21.73 -8.77 -34.17
C PRO A 49 -21.12 -10.06 -33.63
N ALA A 50 -20.79 -11.04 -34.47
CA ALA A 50 -20.05 -12.23 -34.03
C ALA A 50 -18.67 -11.85 -33.48
N SER A 51 -17.95 -10.99 -34.20
CA SER A 51 -16.64 -10.46 -33.78
C SER A 51 -16.76 -9.65 -32.48
N LEU A 52 -17.77 -8.77 -32.40
CA LEU A 52 -18.04 -7.99 -31.21
C LEU A 52 -18.42 -8.87 -30.01
N ALA A 53 -19.23 -9.92 -30.20
CA ALA A 53 -19.60 -10.86 -29.15
C ALA A 53 -18.39 -11.62 -28.58
N VAL A 54 -17.38 -11.94 -29.40
CA VAL A 54 -16.11 -12.52 -28.93
C VAL A 54 -15.38 -11.54 -28.00
N VAL A 55 -15.30 -10.26 -28.38
CA VAL A 55 -14.68 -9.20 -27.55
C VAL A 55 -15.43 -9.04 -26.23
N ILE A 56 -16.76 -8.92 -26.26
CA ILE A 56 -17.58 -8.77 -25.06
C ILE A 56 -17.39 -9.95 -24.11
N ARG A 57 -17.32 -11.18 -24.64
CA ARG A 57 -17.10 -12.38 -23.81
C ARG A 57 -15.70 -12.45 -23.21
N ARG A 58 -14.66 -12.03 -23.96
CA ARG A 58 -13.26 -12.12 -23.51
C ARG A 58 -12.86 -10.97 -22.57
N ARG A 59 -13.41 -9.77 -22.74
CA ARG A 59 -13.12 -8.60 -21.89
C ARG A 59 -14.19 -8.43 -20.81
N ARG A 60 -13.87 -8.84 -19.57
CA ARG A 60 -14.83 -8.77 -18.43
C ARG A 60 -14.99 -7.37 -17.84
N ASP A 61 -13.99 -6.53 -18.04
CA ASP A 61 -13.80 -5.17 -17.56
C ASP A 61 -14.32 -4.08 -18.52
N LEU A 62 -15.14 -4.46 -19.51
CA LEU A 62 -15.72 -3.48 -20.43
C LEU A 62 -16.76 -2.60 -19.70
N PRO A 63 -16.62 -1.27 -19.71
CA PRO A 63 -17.69 -0.38 -19.27
C PRO A 63 -18.90 -0.54 -20.19
N LEU A 64 -20.11 -0.32 -19.67
CA LEU A 64 -21.35 -0.33 -20.46
C LEU A 64 -21.64 -1.65 -21.21
N ARG A 65 -21.14 -2.78 -20.71
CA ARG A 65 -21.31 -4.13 -21.29
C ARG A 65 -22.71 -4.48 -21.80
N PRO A 66 -23.82 -4.18 -21.08
CA PRO A 66 -25.16 -4.49 -21.57
C PRO A 66 -25.51 -3.79 -22.89
N ILE A 67 -24.99 -2.58 -23.11
CA ILE A 67 -25.25 -1.78 -24.31
C ILE A 67 -24.60 -2.42 -25.53
N PHE A 68 -23.39 -2.97 -25.38
CA PHE A 68 -22.75 -3.70 -26.47
C PHE A 68 -23.56 -4.93 -26.89
N TRP A 69 -24.24 -5.62 -25.97
CA TRP A 69 -25.16 -6.71 -26.32
C TRP A 69 -26.42 -6.21 -27.03
N LEU A 70 -26.97 -5.07 -26.64
CA LEU A 70 -28.07 -4.42 -27.37
C LEU A 70 -27.64 -4.05 -28.79
N PHE A 71 -26.43 -3.54 -28.97
CA PHE A 71 -25.87 -3.22 -30.28
C PHE A 71 -25.67 -4.47 -31.14
N VAL A 72 -25.20 -5.57 -30.55
CA VAL A 72 -25.13 -6.89 -31.20
C VAL A 72 -26.51 -7.33 -31.66
N ALA A 73 -27.52 -7.28 -30.79
CA ALA A 73 -28.88 -7.66 -31.13
C ALA A 73 -29.44 -6.77 -32.25
N PHE A 74 -29.28 -5.44 -32.14
CA PHE A 74 -29.72 -4.47 -33.14
C PHE A 74 -29.15 -4.78 -34.53
N ILE A 75 -27.84 -4.99 -34.65
CA ILE A 75 -27.20 -5.31 -35.95
C ILE A 75 -27.71 -6.65 -36.49
N LEU A 76 -27.86 -7.67 -35.64
CA LEU A 76 -28.37 -8.99 -36.07
C LEU A 76 -29.80 -8.90 -36.62
N PHE A 77 -30.69 -8.16 -35.96
CA PHE A 77 -32.06 -7.95 -36.40
C PHE A 77 -32.13 -7.18 -37.73
N CYS A 78 -31.33 -6.13 -37.88
CA CYS A 78 -31.19 -5.43 -39.17
C CYS A 78 -30.67 -6.36 -40.27
N GLY A 79 -29.68 -7.20 -39.97
CA GLY A 79 -29.12 -8.15 -40.94
C GLY A 79 -30.17 -9.16 -41.40
N LEU A 80 -30.93 -9.73 -40.46
CA LEU A 80 -32.02 -10.65 -40.77
C LEU A 80 -33.10 -10.01 -41.66
N THR A 81 -33.39 -8.71 -41.49
CA THR A 81 -34.32 -8.02 -42.40
C THR A 81 -33.79 -7.98 -43.84
N HIS A 82 -32.49 -7.77 -44.06
CA HIS A 82 -31.91 -7.84 -45.41
C HIS A 82 -32.01 -9.23 -46.03
N LEU A 83 -31.77 -10.29 -45.25
CA LEU A 83 -31.95 -11.66 -45.75
C LEU A 83 -33.41 -11.90 -46.19
N VAL A 84 -34.38 -11.43 -45.41
CA VAL A 84 -35.80 -11.53 -45.77
C VAL A 84 -36.11 -10.72 -47.02
N GLU A 85 -35.58 -9.51 -47.16
CA GLU A 85 -35.77 -8.68 -48.36
C GLU A 85 -35.21 -9.33 -49.64
N ALA A 86 -34.08 -10.04 -49.55
CA ALA A 86 -33.56 -10.84 -50.66
C ALA A 86 -34.51 -12.01 -51.01
N VAL A 87 -35.06 -12.69 -50.00
CA VAL A 87 -36.01 -13.80 -50.19
C VAL A 87 -37.32 -13.33 -50.82
N LEU A 88 -37.78 -12.11 -50.52
CA LEU A 88 -39.02 -11.53 -51.08
C LEU A 88 -39.04 -11.43 -52.61
N PHE A 89 -37.87 -11.43 -53.27
CA PHE A 89 -37.79 -11.52 -54.73
C PHE A 89 -38.38 -12.82 -55.27
N TYR A 90 -38.29 -13.92 -54.53
CA TYR A 90 -38.78 -15.24 -54.95
C TYR A 90 -40.02 -15.69 -54.18
N GLN A 91 -40.09 -15.40 -52.88
CA GLN A 91 -41.16 -15.86 -51.98
C GLN A 91 -41.76 -14.66 -51.24
N PRO A 92 -43.02 -14.26 -51.53
CA PRO A 92 -43.59 -13.02 -51.01
C PRO A 92 -44.12 -13.14 -49.58
N VAL A 93 -43.25 -13.53 -48.65
CA VAL A 93 -43.52 -13.67 -47.21
C VAL A 93 -43.59 -12.29 -46.50
N TYR A 94 -44.39 -11.37 -47.03
CA TYR A 94 -44.47 -9.98 -46.55
C TYR A 94 -44.95 -9.86 -45.10
N ARG A 95 -45.79 -10.79 -44.64
CA ARG A 95 -46.24 -10.84 -43.23
C ARG A 95 -45.08 -11.11 -42.27
N PHE A 96 -44.21 -12.06 -42.62
CA PHE A 96 -42.98 -12.31 -41.88
C PHE A 96 -42.02 -11.10 -41.95
N SER A 97 -41.86 -10.47 -43.12
CA SER A 97 -41.07 -9.23 -43.26
C SER A 97 -41.59 -8.11 -42.35
N ALA A 98 -42.91 -7.90 -42.29
CA ALA A 98 -43.52 -6.90 -41.41
C ALA A 98 -43.24 -7.18 -39.94
N MET A 99 -43.39 -8.42 -39.49
CA MET A 99 -43.06 -8.83 -38.12
C MET A 99 -41.58 -8.59 -37.81
N MET A 100 -40.68 -8.97 -38.71
CA MET A 100 -39.25 -8.75 -38.56
C MET A 100 -38.93 -7.25 -38.44
N LYS A 101 -39.55 -6.40 -39.26
CA LYS A 101 -39.40 -4.94 -39.18
C LYS A 101 -39.90 -4.37 -37.85
N VAL A 102 -41.03 -4.86 -37.33
CA VAL A 102 -41.52 -4.47 -36.00
C VAL A 102 -40.53 -4.88 -34.91
N ALA A 103 -40.03 -6.12 -34.94
CA ALA A 103 -39.04 -6.58 -33.97
C ALA A 103 -37.74 -5.74 -34.03
N THR A 104 -37.23 -5.48 -35.24
CA THR A 104 -36.08 -4.60 -35.46
C THR A 104 -36.35 -3.20 -34.92
N ALA A 105 -37.52 -2.61 -35.17
CA ALA A 105 -37.88 -1.29 -34.66
C ALA A 105 -37.89 -1.24 -33.13
N LEU A 106 -38.46 -2.25 -32.48
CA LEU A 106 -38.48 -2.36 -31.01
C LEU A 106 -37.05 -2.43 -30.44
N VAL A 107 -36.19 -3.29 -31.00
CA VAL A 107 -34.78 -3.41 -30.56
C VAL A 107 -34.01 -2.11 -30.82
N SER A 108 -34.29 -1.43 -31.93
CA SER A 108 -33.65 -0.15 -32.30
C SER A 108 -34.00 0.95 -31.30
N TRP A 109 -35.28 1.10 -30.97
CA TRP A 109 -35.73 2.09 -29.99
C TRP A 109 -35.29 1.75 -28.57
N ALA A 110 -35.26 0.47 -28.20
CA ALA A 110 -34.68 0.03 -26.93
C ALA A 110 -33.18 0.40 -26.85
N THR A 111 -32.45 0.24 -27.96
CA THR A 111 -31.04 0.65 -28.04
C THR A 111 -30.88 2.16 -27.88
N VAL A 112 -31.72 2.97 -28.53
CA VAL A 112 -31.72 4.44 -28.39
C VAL A 112 -31.94 4.86 -26.94
N ALA A 113 -32.96 4.30 -26.28
CA ALA A 113 -33.26 4.63 -24.88
C ALA A 113 -32.12 4.23 -23.94
N ALA A 114 -31.55 3.04 -24.12
CA ALA A 114 -30.40 2.59 -23.33
C ALA A 114 -29.16 3.46 -23.54
N LEU A 115 -28.88 3.87 -24.79
CA LEU A 115 -27.75 4.71 -25.13
C LEU A 115 -27.90 6.12 -24.56
N ALA A 116 -29.11 6.69 -24.60
CA ALA A 116 -29.41 7.99 -24.01
C ALA A 116 -29.17 8.00 -22.49
N GLY A 117 -29.58 6.93 -21.78
CA GLY A 117 -29.34 6.79 -20.35
C GLY A 117 -27.87 6.58 -19.98
N ALA A 118 -27.10 5.95 -20.85
CA ALA A 118 -25.69 5.64 -20.61
C ALA A 118 -24.71 6.72 -21.09
N LEU A 119 -25.17 7.65 -21.92
CA LEU A 119 -24.34 8.72 -22.46
C LEU A 119 -23.66 9.57 -21.36
N PRO A 120 -24.32 9.95 -20.25
CA PRO A 120 -23.66 10.67 -19.17
C PRO A 120 -22.51 9.87 -18.54
N GLU A 121 -22.72 8.58 -18.28
CA GLU A 121 -21.69 7.69 -17.73
C GLU A 121 -20.52 7.54 -18.71
N ALA A 122 -20.82 7.36 -20.00
CA ALA A 122 -19.80 7.23 -21.06
C ALA A 122 -18.89 8.45 -21.15
N ILE A 123 -19.45 9.66 -21.01
CA ILE A 123 -18.70 10.93 -21.06
C ILE A 123 -17.90 11.15 -19.77
N ALA A 124 -18.43 10.69 -18.63
CA ALA A 124 -17.76 10.81 -17.33
C ALA A 124 -16.54 9.88 -17.18
N LEU A 125 -16.42 8.86 -18.02
CA LEU A 125 -15.28 7.93 -17.97
C LEU A 125 -13.97 8.69 -18.19
N PRO A 126 -13.03 8.62 -17.23
CA PRO A 126 -11.75 9.29 -17.37
C PRO A 126 -10.99 8.71 -18.56
N GLY A 127 -10.45 9.59 -19.40
CA GLY A 127 -9.62 9.16 -20.51
C GLY A 127 -8.39 8.41 -20.01
N ILE A 128 -8.11 7.23 -20.59
CA ILE A 128 -6.95 6.39 -20.23
C ILE A 128 -5.63 7.19 -20.22
N ARG A 129 -5.48 8.17 -21.13
CA ARG A 129 -4.30 9.04 -21.20
C ARG A 129 -4.17 9.98 -20.00
N ALA A 130 -5.27 10.41 -19.39
CA ALA A 130 -5.24 11.24 -18.19
C ALA A 130 -4.88 10.38 -16.96
N GLN A 131 -5.50 9.21 -16.82
CA GLN A 131 -5.15 8.26 -15.76
C GLN A 131 -3.69 7.81 -15.82
N ASN A 132 -3.19 7.46 -17.01
CA ASN A 132 -1.77 7.10 -17.16
C ASN A 132 -0.84 8.24 -16.77
N ARG A 133 -1.14 9.49 -17.16
CA ARG A 133 -0.33 10.64 -16.73
C ARG A 133 -0.32 10.81 -15.21
N GLN A 134 -1.48 10.65 -14.57
CA GLN A 134 -1.58 10.73 -13.11
C GLN A 134 -0.79 9.58 -12.44
N LEU A 135 -0.91 8.35 -12.94
CA LEU A 135 -0.17 7.21 -12.43
C LEU A 135 1.34 7.38 -12.60
N THR A 136 1.80 7.85 -13.76
CA THR A 136 3.22 8.12 -13.99
C THR A 136 3.74 9.22 -13.06
N ALA A 137 2.97 10.28 -12.83
CA ALA A 137 3.35 11.34 -11.89
C ALA A 137 3.42 10.83 -10.44
N GLU A 138 2.49 9.96 -10.04
CA GLU A 138 2.49 9.34 -8.71
C GLU A 138 3.68 8.38 -8.53
N ILE A 139 4.00 7.58 -9.56
CA ILE A 139 5.18 6.69 -9.55
C ILE A 139 6.47 7.52 -9.41
N ALA A 140 6.60 8.62 -10.15
CA ALA A 140 7.77 9.50 -10.04
C ALA A 140 7.89 10.09 -8.63
N ARG A 141 6.78 10.56 -8.06
CA ARG A 141 6.74 11.14 -6.70
C ARG A 141 7.09 10.10 -5.63
N ARG A 142 6.64 8.85 -5.79
CA ARG A 142 7.00 7.75 -4.88
C ARG A 142 8.48 7.39 -4.99
N ALA A 143 9.02 7.33 -6.19
CA ALA A 143 10.44 7.06 -6.39
C ALA A 143 11.33 8.14 -5.74
N GLU A 144 10.94 9.41 -5.84
CA GLU A 144 11.61 10.52 -5.14
C GLU A 144 11.56 10.36 -3.61
N ALA A 145 10.39 10.02 -3.06
CA ALA A 145 10.21 9.81 -1.63
C ALA A 145 11.00 8.59 -1.10
N GLU A 146 11.03 7.50 -1.86
CA GLU A 146 11.81 6.30 -1.54
C GLU A 146 13.32 6.60 -1.52
N ALA A 147 13.82 7.32 -2.54
CA ALA A 147 15.22 7.74 -2.58
C ALA A 147 15.60 8.66 -1.39
N ALA A 148 14.72 9.58 -1.02
CA ALA A 148 14.93 10.45 0.15
C ALA A 148 14.94 9.64 1.46
N LEU A 149 14.07 8.63 1.58
CA LEU A 149 14.02 7.76 2.74
C LEU A 149 15.29 6.91 2.87
N GLU A 150 15.79 6.34 1.77
CA GLU A 150 17.04 5.58 1.76
C GLU A 150 18.25 6.43 2.12
N ALA A 151 18.32 7.67 1.61
CA ALA A 151 19.36 8.63 1.97
C ALA A 151 19.31 8.97 3.48
N ALA A 152 18.12 9.24 4.02
CA ALA A 152 17.95 9.52 5.45
C ALA A 152 18.31 8.31 6.32
N ARG A 153 17.95 7.09 5.90
CA ARG A 153 18.31 5.86 6.61
C ARG A 153 19.82 5.65 6.65
N THR A 154 20.50 5.83 5.51
CA THR A 154 21.96 5.71 5.41
C THR A 154 22.66 6.70 6.36
N GLU A 155 22.18 7.94 6.41
CA GLU A 155 22.69 8.96 7.34
C GLU A 155 22.48 8.56 8.81
N LEU A 156 21.33 8.00 9.17
CA LEU A 156 21.06 7.52 10.52
C LEU A 156 21.96 6.34 10.91
N GLU A 157 22.18 5.39 10.00
CA GLU A 157 23.07 4.25 10.22
C GLU A 157 24.53 4.71 10.42
N LEU A 158 24.98 5.72 9.67
CA LEU A 158 26.30 6.34 9.85
C LEU A 158 26.43 7.03 11.22
N ARG A 159 25.44 7.84 11.61
CA ARG A 159 25.44 8.51 12.93
C ARG A 159 25.45 7.51 14.07
N THR A 160 24.64 6.47 13.98
CA THR A 160 24.58 5.41 14.98
C THR A 160 25.92 4.70 15.10
N SER A 161 26.54 4.34 13.97
CA SER A 161 27.87 3.72 13.95
C SER A 161 28.92 4.62 14.60
N HIS A 162 28.89 5.92 14.31
CA HIS A 162 29.81 6.89 14.90
C HIS A 162 29.62 7.05 16.42
N LEU A 163 28.37 7.05 16.91
CA LEU A 163 28.08 7.09 18.34
C LEU A 163 28.55 5.81 19.05
N THR A 164 28.27 4.63 18.49
CA THR A 164 28.74 3.35 19.04
C THR A 164 30.26 3.29 19.11
N LEU A 165 30.97 3.82 18.10
CA LEU A 165 32.44 3.90 18.14
C LEU A 165 32.93 4.86 19.23
N ARG A 166 32.28 6.01 19.43
CA ARG A 166 32.62 6.93 20.52
C ARG A 166 32.40 6.30 21.89
N GLU A 167 31.28 5.64 22.09
CA GLU A 167 30.95 4.93 23.34
C GLU A 167 31.95 3.82 23.64
N ARG A 168 32.32 3.00 22.63
CA ARG A 168 33.36 1.98 22.77
C ARG A 168 34.70 2.59 23.17
N ARG A 169 35.14 3.68 22.52
CA ARG A 169 36.40 4.36 22.89
C ARG A 169 36.43 4.82 24.34
N VAL A 170 35.31 5.35 24.85
CA VAL A 170 35.19 5.76 26.26
C VAL A 170 35.28 4.53 27.17
N THR A 171 34.54 3.47 26.84
CA THR A 171 34.52 2.24 27.63
C THR A 171 35.89 1.55 27.67
N ASP A 172 36.57 1.47 26.53
CA ASP A 172 37.91 0.88 26.40
C ASP A 172 38.95 1.70 27.18
N ALA A 173 38.89 3.03 27.10
CA ALA A 173 39.78 3.91 27.86
C ALA A 173 39.58 3.78 29.38
N LEU A 174 38.32 3.73 29.84
CA LEU A 174 37.98 3.49 31.25
C LEU A 174 38.50 2.13 31.72
N SER A 175 38.25 1.07 30.94
CA SER A 175 38.72 -0.28 31.28
C SER A 175 40.26 -0.36 31.31
N ALA A 176 40.96 0.27 30.35
CA ALA A 176 42.42 0.31 30.33
C ALA A 176 43.01 1.06 31.53
N ALA A 177 42.34 2.12 32.02
CA ALA A 177 42.73 2.83 33.22
C ALA A 177 42.39 2.09 34.53
N SER A 178 41.66 0.96 34.46
CA SER A 178 41.05 0.28 35.62
C SER A 178 40.19 1.23 36.46
N VAL A 179 39.47 2.12 35.78
CA VAL A 179 38.57 3.10 36.36
C VAL A 179 37.16 2.83 35.84
N GLY A 180 36.17 2.84 36.71
CA GLY A 180 34.77 2.89 36.31
C GLY A 180 34.25 4.32 36.38
N ALA A 181 33.29 4.67 35.54
CA ALA A 181 32.54 5.92 35.64
C ALA A 181 31.19 5.65 36.30
N VAL A 182 30.73 6.57 37.13
CA VAL A 182 29.46 6.43 37.84
C VAL A 182 28.78 7.78 37.92
N ARG A 183 27.46 7.79 37.77
CA ARG A 183 26.64 8.94 38.12
C ARG A 183 25.64 8.54 39.17
N TRP A 184 25.45 9.39 40.16
CA TRP A 184 24.49 9.16 41.24
C TRP A 184 23.79 10.45 41.65
N GLU A 185 22.68 10.29 42.34
CA GLU A 185 21.93 11.33 43.00
C GLU A 185 22.55 11.61 44.39
N ILE A 186 22.92 12.86 44.63
CA ILE A 186 23.74 13.26 45.78
C ILE A 186 22.99 13.01 47.10
N ASP A 187 21.72 13.40 47.16
CA ASP A 187 20.95 13.41 48.40
C ASP A 187 20.51 11.99 48.83
N SER A 188 20.09 11.17 47.86
CA SER A 188 19.59 9.81 48.08
C SER A 188 20.72 8.77 48.16
N GLY A 189 21.81 8.96 47.42
CA GLY A 189 22.84 7.93 47.22
C GLY A 189 22.51 6.93 46.10
N ARG A 190 21.37 7.11 45.42
CA ARG A 190 20.95 6.26 44.32
C ARG A 190 21.86 6.46 43.11
N VAL A 191 22.44 5.38 42.61
CA VAL A 191 23.24 5.37 41.40
C VAL A 191 22.30 5.35 40.20
N LEU A 192 22.54 6.25 39.24
CA LEU A 192 21.75 6.39 38.02
C LEU A 192 22.29 5.52 36.88
N TRP A 193 23.62 5.38 36.80
CA TRP A 193 24.30 4.45 35.90
C TRP A 193 25.75 4.26 36.34
N GLU A 194 26.32 3.12 35.95
CA GLU A 194 27.74 2.81 36.09
C GLU A 194 28.29 2.26 34.77
N ILE A 195 29.55 2.58 34.48
CA ILE A 195 30.30 2.03 33.35
C ILE A 195 31.62 1.48 33.89
N GLY A 196 31.72 0.16 33.97
CA GLY A 196 32.97 -0.54 34.24
C GLY A 196 33.29 -0.79 35.71
N VAL A 197 32.50 -0.27 36.66
CA VAL A 197 32.68 -0.49 38.10
C VAL A 197 32.35 -1.95 38.45
N LEU A 198 31.18 -2.45 38.06
CA LEU A 198 30.79 -3.85 38.32
C LEU A 198 31.69 -4.82 37.55
N SER A 199 32.08 -4.46 36.33
CA SER A 199 33.03 -5.26 35.55
C SER A 199 34.41 -5.33 36.20
N ALA A 200 34.87 -4.25 36.84
CA ALA A 200 36.11 -4.26 37.61
C ALA A 200 36.00 -5.14 38.86
N LEU A 201 34.89 -5.07 39.60
CA LEU A 201 34.64 -5.95 40.76
C LEU A 201 34.60 -7.43 40.37
N ARG A 202 33.91 -7.78 39.28
CA ARG A 202 33.87 -9.16 38.78
C ARG A 202 35.24 -9.72 38.39
N ARG A 203 36.14 -8.89 37.84
CA ARG A 203 37.53 -9.31 37.54
C ARG A 203 38.34 -9.64 38.80
N MET A 204 37.93 -9.12 39.95
CA MET A 204 38.51 -9.42 41.27
C MET A 204 37.76 -10.54 42.00
N GLU A 205 36.90 -11.27 41.29
CA GLU A 205 36.03 -12.34 41.83
C GLU A 205 35.09 -11.82 42.94
N LEU A 206 34.69 -10.55 42.86
CA LEU A 206 33.70 -9.93 43.74
C LEU A 206 32.35 -9.88 43.01
N GLU A 207 31.42 -10.74 43.42
CA GLU A 207 30.10 -10.87 42.78
C GLU A 207 29.10 -9.77 43.21
N ALA A 208 29.33 -8.55 42.73
CA ALA A 208 28.32 -7.50 42.76
C ALA A 208 27.40 -7.64 41.54
N HIS A 209 26.10 -7.85 41.79
CA HIS A 209 25.10 -8.13 40.75
C HIS A 209 24.45 -6.85 40.22
N ASP A 210 24.29 -5.84 41.09
CA ASP A 210 23.76 -4.53 40.73
C ASP A 210 24.34 -3.45 41.65
N MET A 211 24.36 -2.21 41.18
CA MET A 211 24.82 -1.05 41.93
C MET A 211 23.84 0.10 41.71
N ASP A 212 22.58 -0.11 42.09
CA ASP A 212 21.52 0.91 42.06
C ASP A 212 21.63 1.93 43.20
N ASP A 213 22.39 1.62 44.25
CA ASP A 213 22.61 2.47 45.41
C ASP A 213 24.00 2.20 45.99
N TRP A 214 24.64 3.23 46.56
CA TRP A 214 25.94 3.06 47.20
C TRP A 214 25.93 2.04 48.36
N GLY A 215 24.80 1.87 49.04
CA GLY A 215 24.60 0.85 50.06
C GLY A 215 24.64 -0.59 49.54
N ALA A 216 24.54 -0.81 48.22
CA ALA A 216 24.72 -2.14 47.63
C ALA A 216 26.19 -2.60 47.68
N VAL A 217 27.12 -1.65 47.71
CA VAL A 217 28.57 -1.91 47.68
C VAL A 217 29.31 -1.32 48.88
N MET A 218 28.66 -0.63 49.81
CA MET A 218 29.28 -0.05 51.01
C MET A 218 28.54 -0.49 52.27
N ALA A 219 29.23 -0.55 53.41
CA ALA A 219 28.55 -0.73 54.69
C ALA A 219 27.63 0.47 54.96
N PRO A 220 26.50 0.31 55.71
CA PRO A 220 25.54 1.39 55.93
C PRO A 220 26.14 2.67 56.52
N GLY A 221 27.14 2.54 57.41
CA GLY A 221 27.88 3.67 57.98
C GLY A 221 28.74 4.40 56.95
N ASP A 222 29.43 3.65 56.10
CA ASP A 222 30.30 4.19 55.05
C ASP A 222 29.49 4.86 53.94
N ALA A 223 28.35 4.28 53.55
CA ALA A 223 27.42 4.86 52.58
C ALA A 223 26.86 6.20 53.07
N LEU A 224 26.51 6.29 54.36
CA LEU A 224 26.03 7.54 54.98
C LEU A 224 27.15 8.59 55.01
N ALA A 225 28.36 8.21 55.44
CA ALA A 225 29.50 9.12 55.49
C ALA A 225 29.87 9.64 54.09
N PHE A 226 29.82 8.76 53.08
CA PHE A 226 30.03 9.12 51.68
C PHE A 226 28.99 10.12 51.18
N ARG A 227 27.69 9.91 51.48
CA ARG A 227 26.62 10.84 51.11
C ARG A 227 26.81 12.22 51.74
N ILE A 228 27.20 12.28 53.02
CA ILE A 228 27.48 13.55 53.71
C ILE A 228 28.65 14.25 53.01
N ALA A 229 29.76 13.55 52.76
CA ALA A 229 30.91 14.10 52.07
C ALA A 229 30.57 14.59 50.65
N ALA A 230 29.74 13.85 49.91
CA ALA A 230 29.27 14.25 48.58
C ALA A 230 28.42 15.52 48.63
N THR A 231 27.53 15.63 49.63
CA THR A 231 26.67 16.80 49.84
C THR A 231 27.48 18.04 50.21
N GLU A 232 28.48 17.88 51.10
CA GLU A 232 29.39 18.96 51.49
C GLU A 232 30.24 19.42 50.31
N ALA A 233 30.83 18.49 49.55
CA ALA A 233 31.63 18.81 48.37
C ALA A 233 30.81 19.56 47.31
N ALA A 234 29.58 19.10 47.03
CA ALA A 234 28.67 19.76 46.10
C ALA A 234 28.30 21.17 46.57
N SER A 235 27.94 21.33 47.85
CA SER A 235 27.56 22.63 48.42
C SER A 235 28.74 23.62 48.45
N ALA A 236 29.96 23.11 48.60
CA ALA A 236 31.19 23.90 48.53
C ALA A 236 31.69 24.16 47.10
N GLY A 237 31.04 23.61 46.07
CA GLY A 237 31.48 23.70 44.68
C GLY A 237 32.82 23.00 44.41
N LYS A 238 33.21 22.05 45.27
CA LYS A 238 34.49 21.33 45.19
C LYS A 238 34.31 19.95 44.56
N THR A 239 35.40 19.42 44.03
CA THR A 239 35.48 18.00 43.65
C THR A 239 35.49 17.15 44.91
N LEU A 240 34.57 16.20 45.02
CA LEU A 240 34.65 15.14 46.02
C LEU A 240 35.85 14.27 45.69
N TYR A 241 36.71 14.02 46.68
CA TYR A 241 37.81 13.08 46.57
C TYR A 241 37.92 12.33 47.89
N THR A 242 37.63 11.03 47.88
CA THR A 242 37.58 10.23 49.09
C THR A 242 37.93 8.77 48.81
N THR A 243 38.39 8.07 49.85
CA THR A 243 38.60 6.62 49.81
C THR A 243 37.46 5.96 50.54
N VAL A 244 36.88 4.94 49.91
CA VAL A 244 35.77 4.15 50.44
C VAL A 244 36.14 2.69 50.41
N SER A 245 35.51 1.88 51.25
CA SER A 245 35.67 0.43 51.25
C SER A 245 34.46 -0.22 50.63
N PHE A 246 34.63 -0.82 49.45
CA PHE A 246 33.57 -1.59 48.83
C PHE A 246 33.44 -2.94 49.53
N GLN A 247 32.30 -3.20 50.16
CA GLN A 247 31.95 -4.46 50.79
C GLN A 247 31.18 -5.33 49.79
N VAL A 248 31.81 -6.39 49.29
CA VAL A 248 31.16 -7.39 48.44
C VAL A 248 31.26 -8.75 49.13
N GLY A 249 30.13 -9.23 49.64
CA GLY A 249 30.09 -10.43 50.49
C GLY A 249 30.84 -10.23 51.82
N ARG A 250 31.93 -10.97 52.03
CA ARG A 250 32.81 -10.85 53.22
C ARG A 250 34.13 -10.14 52.94
N ARG A 251 34.35 -9.69 51.69
CA ARG A 251 35.58 -9.05 51.28
C ARG A 251 35.39 -7.54 51.23
N SER A 252 36.40 -6.84 51.73
CA SER A 252 36.49 -5.39 51.71
C SER A 252 37.54 -4.99 50.68
N GLN A 253 37.14 -4.23 49.67
CA GLN A 253 38.01 -3.77 48.59
C GLN A 253 38.12 -2.24 48.65
N PRO A 254 39.30 -1.66 48.96
CA PRO A 254 39.46 -0.21 48.93
C PRO A 254 39.27 0.33 47.51
N ALA A 255 38.55 1.43 47.40
CA ALA A 255 38.28 2.15 46.16
C ALA A 255 38.45 3.66 46.38
N MET A 256 39.09 4.31 45.42
CA MET A 256 39.21 5.76 45.37
C MET A 256 38.08 6.33 44.51
N LEU A 257 37.37 7.31 45.07
CA LEU A 257 36.20 7.92 44.45
C LEU A 257 36.47 9.41 44.27
N ALA A 258 36.34 9.87 43.03
CA ALA A 258 36.42 11.28 42.68
C ALA A 258 35.16 11.69 41.92
N GLY A 259 34.49 12.77 42.33
CA GLY A 259 33.23 13.19 41.71
C GLY A 259 33.06 14.70 41.69
N ARG A 260 32.35 15.20 40.68
CA ARG A 260 31.98 16.61 40.57
C ARG A 260 30.49 16.74 40.38
N ALA A 261 29.87 17.64 41.13
CA ALA A 261 28.46 17.93 40.99
C ALA A 261 28.16 18.43 39.57
N ASP A 262 27.12 17.86 38.96
CA ASP A 262 26.61 18.32 37.68
C ASP A 262 25.90 19.69 37.86
N PRO A 263 25.77 20.52 36.82
CA PRO A 263 25.03 21.78 36.91
C PRO A 263 23.59 21.54 37.39
N GLU A 264 23.14 22.33 38.38
CA GLU A 264 21.77 22.21 38.89
C GLU A 264 20.74 22.59 37.81
N VAL A 265 19.75 21.73 37.63
CA VAL A 265 18.59 21.95 36.76
C VAL A 265 17.35 22.03 37.63
N ALA A 266 16.61 23.14 37.53
CA ALA A 266 15.43 23.38 38.37
C ALA A 266 14.41 22.23 38.24
N GLY A 267 14.00 21.66 39.38
CA GLY A 267 13.04 20.55 39.44
C GLY A 267 13.64 19.15 39.21
N GLN A 268 14.95 19.04 39.02
CA GLN A 268 15.66 17.76 38.99
C GLN A 268 16.47 17.56 40.26
N ALA A 269 16.69 16.28 40.61
CA ALA A 269 17.56 15.93 41.72
C ALA A 269 19.01 16.33 41.42
N ARG A 270 19.76 16.69 42.46
CA ARG A 270 21.17 17.06 42.31
C ARG A 270 21.99 15.80 42.06
N THR A 271 22.75 15.78 40.97
CA THR A 271 23.56 14.62 40.58
C THR A 271 25.04 14.94 40.63
N MET A 272 25.84 13.89 40.82
CA MET A 272 27.28 13.94 40.74
C MET A 272 27.76 12.90 39.74
N THR A 273 28.67 13.30 38.86
CA THR A 273 29.36 12.39 37.95
C THR A 273 30.79 12.21 38.43
N GLY A 274 31.24 10.96 38.53
CA GLY A 274 32.53 10.64 39.09
C GLY A 274 33.17 9.40 38.49
N MET A 275 34.38 9.15 38.97
CA MET A 275 35.21 8.01 38.64
C MET A 275 35.51 7.21 39.91
N VAL A 276 35.50 5.89 39.78
CA VAL A 276 35.85 4.92 40.82
C VAL A 276 37.07 4.15 40.35
N ARG A 277 38.13 4.15 41.15
CA ARG A 277 39.32 3.32 40.91
C ARG A 277 39.46 2.31 42.04
N LEU A 278 39.37 1.02 41.74
CA LEU A 278 39.68 -0.03 42.71
C LEU A 278 41.19 -0.03 42.97
N ILE A 279 41.59 -0.01 44.23
CA ILE A 279 43.00 -0.03 44.64
C ILE A 279 43.44 -1.48 44.76
N VAL A 280 44.26 -1.95 43.81
CA VAL A 280 44.82 -3.30 43.85
C VAL A 280 46.12 -3.24 44.64
N ASP A 281 46.23 -4.02 45.72
CA ASP A 281 47.47 -4.25 46.47
C ASP A 281 48.44 -5.16 45.71
#